data_AF-A0A3D4YP65-F1
#
_entry.id   AF-A0A3D4YP65-F1
#
_cell.length_a   1.000
_cell.length_b   1.000
_cell.length_c   1.000
_cell.angle_alpha   90.00
_cell.angle_beta   90.00
_cell.angle_gamma   90.00
#
_symmetry.space_group_name_H-M   'P 1'
#
loop_
_entity.id
_entity.type
_entity.pdbx_description
1 polymer ?
#
loop_
_entity_poly.entity_id
_entity_poly.type
_entity_poly.pdbx_seq_one_letter_code
_entity_poly.pdbx_strand_id
1 'polypeptide(L)'
;MNAIFAATPPGWATLAIQILLGTGMRLAELCALTVDDVEDEGEVTFLKIRSGKGAKFRRVPISSRLRRELVRYLNRWRPEAHSRNLLVLSDARPVSALTMSELFRRIRHHIGFGVRAHKFRHTYATEYLRHGGEIERLRRILGHTTYVMVMRYIHLDKGDLARDVDLRSPF
;
A
#
# COMPACT_ATOMS: atom_id res chain seq x y z
N MET A 1 6.52 11.51 -6.46
CA MET A 1 6.53 10.03 -6.57
C MET A 1 7.46 9.52 -7.66
N ASN A 2 7.56 10.18 -8.82
CA ASN A 2 8.42 9.74 -9.94
C ASN A 2 9.89 9.53 -9.56
N ALA A 3 10.49 10.43 -8.77
CA ALA A 3 11.87 10.27 -8.30
C ALA A 3 12.09 9.02 -7.43
N ILE A 4 11.11 8.62 -6.61
CA ILE A 4 11.21 7.39 -5.80
C ILE A 4 11.25 6.17 -6.71
N PHE A 5 10.34 6.10 -7.68
CA PHE A 5 10.32 4.97 -8.63
C PHE A 5 11.55 4.93 -9.53
N ALA A 6 12.07 6.09 -9.97
CA ALA A 6 13.32 6.16 -10.73
C ALA A 6 14.54 5.64 -9.93
N ALA A 7 14.53 5.83 -8.61
CA ALA A 7 15.59 5.35 -7.71
C ALA A 7 15.35 3.92 -7.15
N THR A 8 14.28 3.24 -7.59
CA THR A 8 13.91 1.91 -7.09
C THR A 8 14.20 0.85 -8.15
N PRO A 9 14.95 -0.23 -7.83
CA PRO A 9 15.17 -1.31 -8.79
C PRO A 9 13.87 -2.02 -9.17
N PRO A 10 13.78 -2.55 -10.40
CA PRO A 10 12.63 -3.34 -10.82
C PRO A 10 12.47 -4.62 -9.98
N GLY A 11 11.30 -5.24 -10.06
CA GLY A 11 10.96 -6.46 -9.32
C GLY A 11 10.35 -6.18 -7.95
N TRP A 12 10.80 -6.89 -6.92
CA TRP A 12 10.17 -6.86 -5.59
C TRP A 12 10.15 -5.44 -4.99
N ALA A 13 11.20 -4.64 -5.20
CA ALA A 13 11.34 -3.32 -4.59
C ALA A 13 10.30 -2.33 -5.13
N THR A 14 10.13 -2.28 -6.45
CA THR A 14 9.09 -1.46 -7.09
C THR A 14 7.69 -1.92 -6.71
N LEU A 15 7.42 -3.23 -6.72
CA LEU A 15 6.11 -3.76 -6.31
C LEU A 15 5.82 -3.43 -4.84
N ALA A 16 6.81 -3.55 -3.95
CA ALA A 16 6.69 -3.22 -2.53
C ALA A 16 6.20 -1.78 -2.32
N ILE A 17 6.80 -0.82 -3.02
CA ILE A 17 6.42 0.59 -2.95
C ILE A 17 5.02 0.81 -3.53
N GLN A 18 4.68 0.16 -4.65
CA GLN A 18 3.34 0.25 -5.25
C GLN A 18 2.26 -0.31 -4.32
N ILE A 19 2.50 -1.43 -3.63
CA ILE A 19 1.54 -1.99 -2.65
C ILE A 19 1.37 -1.03 -1.47
N LEU A 20 2.46 -0.50 -0.91
CA LEU A 20 2.39 0.46 0.20
C LEU A 20 1.59 1.71 -0.18
N LEU A 21 1.84 2.26 -1.38
CA LEU A 21 1.12 3.40 -1.91
C LEU A 21 -0.32 3.10 -2.32
N GLY A 22 -0.61 1.88 -2.76
CA GLY A 22 -1.93 1.50 -3.26
C GLY A 22 -2.90 1.01 -2.17
N THR A 23 -2.40 0.69 -0.98
CA THR A 23 -3.21 0.11 0.10
C THR A 23 -3.05 0.80 1.45
N GLY A 24 -1.99 1.58 1.62
CA GLY A 24 -1.63 2.18 2.90
C GLY A 24 -1.30 1.16 4.00
N MET A 25 -1.04 -0.12 3.69
CA MET A 25 -0.70 -1.13 4.70
C MET A 25 0.59 -0.81 5.46
N ARG A 26 0.76 -1.42 6.64
CA ARG A 26 1.97 -1.28 7.46
C ARG A 26 3.12 -2.06 6.83
N LEU A 27 4.36 -1.68 7.14
CA LEU A 27 5.55 -2.39 6.66
C LEU A 27 5.55 -3.86 7.09
N ALA A 28 5.23 -4.14 8.35
CA ALA A 28 5.16 -5.51 8.85
C ALA A 28 4.07 -6.34 8.15
N GLU A 29 2.94 -5.72 7.79
CA GLU A 29 1.86 -6.36 7.04
C GLU A 29 2.32 -6.71 5.62
N LEU A 30 3.05 -5.80 4.96
CA LEU A 30 3.64 -6.04 3.63
C LEU A 30 4.62 -7.21 3.65
N CYS A 31 5.56 -7.23 4.60
CA CYS A 31 6.58 -8.28 4.67
C CYS A 31 5.98 -9.65 5.02
N ALA A 32 4.84 -9.68 5.71
CA ALA A 32 4.14 -10.91 6.07
C ALA A 32 3.17 -11.42 4.98
N LEU A 33 2.89 -10.61 3.95
CA LEU A 33 1.94 -10.95 2.91
C LEU A 33 2.43 -12.16 2.11
N THR A 34 1.55 -13.14 1.88
CA THR A 34 1.84 -14.35 1.10
C THR A 34 1.16 -14.31 -0.27
N VAL A 35 1.59 -15.19 -1.18
CA VAL A 35 0.94 -15.35 -2.49
C VAL A 35 -0.54 -15.75 -2.34
N ASP A 36 -0.88 -16.53 -1.32
CA ASP A 36 -2.26 -16.93 -1.00
C ASP A 36 -3.13 -15.81 -0.45
N ASP A 37 -2.51 -14.73 0.04
CA ASP A 37 -3.26 -13.57 0.51
C ASP A 37 -3.71 -12.68 -0.68
N VAL A 38 -3.38 -13.06 -1.92
CA VAL A 38 -3.90 -12.44 -3.14
C VAL A 38 -5.15 -13.19 -3.57
N GLU A 39 -6.31 -12.60 -3.30
CA GLU A 39 -7.63 -13.19 -3.61
C GLU A 39 -8.17 -12.53 -4.88
N ASP A 40 -8.09 -13.24 -6.01
CA ASP A 40 -8.62 -12.77 -7.29
C ASP A 40 -10.04 -13.28 -7.51
N GLU A 41 -11.04 -12.38 -7.46
CA GLU A 41 -12.46 -12.70 -7.67
C GLU A 41 -12.92 -12.30 -9.08
N GLY A 42 -11.99 -12.15 -10.03
CA GLY A 42 -12.28 -11.78 -11.41
C GLY A 42 -12.34 -10.27 -11.61
N GLU A 43 -13.43 -9.63 -11.22
CA GLU A 43 -13.60 -8.17 -11.37
C GLU A 43 -12.75 -7.37 -10.37
N VAL A 44 -12.63 -7.89 -9.16
CA VAL A 44 -11.89 -7.26 -8.06
C VAL A 44 -10.85 -8.22 -7.52
N THR A 45 -9.66 -7.70 -7.27
CA THR A 45 -8.61 -8.44 -6.55
C THR A 45 -8.45 -7.81 -5.17
N PHE A 46 -8.35 -8.66 -4.15
CA PHE A 46 -8.16 -8.25 -2.77
C PHE A 46 -6.80 -8.71 -2.26
N LEU A 47 -6.20 -7.90 -1.38
CA LEU A 47 -5.13 -8.35 -0.50
C LEU A 47 -5.72 -8.63 0.88
N LYS A 48 -5.56 -9.87 1.34
CA LYS A 48 -5.94 -10.32 2.68
C LYS A 48 -4.86 -9.94 3.68
N ILE A 49 -5.06 -8.83 4.38
CA ILE A 49 -4.10 -8.32 5.35
C ILE A 49 -4.42 -8.89 6.73
N ARG A 50 -3.52 -9.74 7.23
CA ARG A 50 -3.60 -10.34 8.56
C ARG A 50 -3.11 -9.33 9.61
N SER A 51 -3.83 -9.20 10.73
CA SER A 51 -3.42 -8.36 11.85
C SER A 51 -2.71 -9.19 12.92
N GLY A 52 -1.62 -8.68 13.48
CA GLY A 52 -0.70 -9.44 14.37
C GLY A 52 -1.27 -9.89 15.73
N LYS A 53 -2.50 -9.53 16.11
CA LYS A 53 -3.15 -10.04 17.33
C LYS A 53 -4.59 -10.46 17.06
N GLY A 54 -4.86 -11.76 17.27
CA GLY A 54 -6.17 -12.39 17.33
C GLY A 54 -6.88 -12.50 15.99
N ALA A 55 -6.47 -13.43 15.11
CA ALA A 55 -7.15 -13.96 13.90
C ALA A 55 -7.88 -12.97 12.94
N LYS A 56 -7.82 -11.67 13.20
CA LYS A 56 -8.54 -10.64 12.46
C LYS A 56 -7.76 -10.31 11.21
N PHE A 57 -8.41 -10.49 10.09
CA PHE A 57 -7.92 -10.04 8.79
C PHE A 57 -8.85 -8.95 8.26
N ARG A 58 -8.33 -8.19 7.31
CA ARG A 58 -9.13 -7.28 6.49
C ARG A 58 -8.80 -7.52 5.03
N ARG A 59 -9.80 -7.40 4.17
CA ARG A 59 -9.65 -7.47 2.72
C ARG A 59 -9.53 -6.05 2.19
N VAL A 60 -8.45 -5.75 1.49
CA VAL A 60 -8.25 -4.44 0.86
C VAL A 60 -8.30 -4.62 -0.65
N PRO A 61 -9.29 -4.03 -1.35
CA PRO A 61 -9.32 -4.10 -2.80
C PRO A 61 -8.13 -3.34 -3.38
N ILE A 62 -7.56 -3.86 -4.46
CA ILE A 62 -6.49 -3.20 -5.21
C ILE A 62 -6.97 -2.79 -6.59
N SER A 63 -6.43 -1.67 -7.09
CA SER A 63 -6.75 -1.20 -8.43
C SER A 63 -6.31 -2.20 -9.50
N SER A 64 -6.98 -2.19 -10.65
CA SER A 64 -6.57 -2.99 -11.82
C SER A 64 -5.12 -2.73 -12.23
N ARG A 65 -4.64 -1.49 -12.04
CA ARG A 65 -3.23 -1.12 -12.24
C ARG A 65 -2.30 -1.88 -11.29
N LEU A 66 -2.59 -1.91 -10.00
CA LEU A 66 -1.76 -2.63 -9.03
C LEU A 66 -1.81 -4.15 -9.26
N ARG A 67 -2.98 -4.69 -9.62
CA ARG A 67 -3.12 -6.10 -10.04
C ARG A 67 -2.19 -6.45 -11.20
N ARG A 68 -2.15 -5.62 -12.25
CA ARG A 68 -1.25 -5.84 -13.41
C ARG A 68 0.23 -5.86 -13.00
N GLU A 69 0.64 -4.95 -12.13
CA GLU A 69 2.03 -4.91 -11.65
C GLU A 69 2.38 -6.10 -10.74
N LEU A 70 1.43 -6.57 -9.93
CA LEU A 70 1.56 -7.79 -9.14
C LEU A 70 1.77 -9.01 -10.05
N VAL A 71 0.91 -9.20 -11.05
CA VAL A 71 1.02 -10.29 -12.03
C VAL A 71 2.34 -10.21 -12.80
N ARG A 72 2.74 -9.02 -13.24
CA ARG A 72 4.03 -8.79 -13.91
C ARG A 72 5.20 -9.23 -13.03
N TYR A 73 5.17 -8.90 -11.74
CA TYR A 73 6.20 -9.32 -10.80
C TYR A 73 6.22 -10.84 -10.63
N LEU A 74 5.06 -11.47 -10.41
CA LEU A 74 4.97 -12.93 -10.24
C LEU A 74 5.52 -13.69 -11.45
N ASN A 75 5.23 -13.23 -12.66
CA ASN A 75 5.59 -13.94 -13.89
C ASN A 75 7.02 -13.66 -14.38
N ARG A 76 7.59 -12.48 -14.07
CA ARG A 76 8.85 -12.03 -14.68
C ARG A 76 10.00 -11.85 -13.69
N TRP A 77 9.70 -11.53 -12.44
CA TRP A 77 10.71 -11.06 -11.49
C TRP A 77 10.81 -11.90 -10.23
N ARG A 78 9.74 -12.60 -9.85
CA ARG A 78 9.74 -13.45 -8.67
C ARG A 78 10.49 -14.74 -9.01
N PRO A 79 11.64 -15.04 -8.39
CA PRO A 79 12.29 -16.33 -8.55
C PRO A 79 11.42 -17.45 -7.99
N GLU A 80 11.70 -18.68 -8.44
CA GLU A 80 11.21 -19.87 -7.75
C GLU A 80 11.71 -19.87 -6.31
N ALA A 81 10.79 -20.05 -5.37
CA ALA A 81 11.09 -19.95 -3.95
C ALA A 81 10.18 -20.87 -3.15
N HIS A 82 10.74 -21.59 -2.18
CA HIS A 82 9.99 -22.36 -1.20
C HIS A 82 9.17 -21.46 -0.26
N SER A 83 9.62 -20.20 -0.08
CA SER A 83 8.87 -19.22 0.71
C SER A 83 7.55 -18.87 0.03
N ARG A 84 6.49 -18.84 0.84
CA ARG A 84 5.16 -18.39 0.41
C ARG A 84 4.98 -16.88 0.48
N ASN A 85 5.96 -16.14 1.01
CA ASN A 85 5.92 -14.68 1.01
C ASN A 85 5.77 -14.16 -0.42
N LEU A 86 4.94 -13.13 -0.59
CA LEU A 86 4.70 -12.52 -1.88
C LEU A 86 6.01 -11.93 -2.41
N LEU A 87 6.67 -11.12 -1.60
CA LEU A 87 7.92 -10.45 -1.93
C LEU A 87 9.12 -11.29 -1.48
N VAL A 88 9.97 -11.66 -2.44
CA VAL A 88 11.20 -12.41 -2.20
C VAL A 88 12.38 -11.72 -2.91
N LEU A 89 13.56 -11.91 -2.35
CA LEU A 89 14.83 -11.48 -2.91
C LEU A 89 15.26 -12.43 -4.04
N SER A 90 16.28 -12.03 -4.80
CA SER A 90 16.84 -12.84 -5.89
C SER A 90 17.38 -14.20 -5.44
N ASP A 91 17.74 -14.33 -4.16
CA ASP A 91 18.18 -15.58 -3.53
C ASP A 91 17.01 -16.37 -2.89
N ALA A 92 15.78 -16.08 -3.30
CA ALA A 92 14.53 -16.72 -2.86
C ALA A 92 14.17 -16.53 -1.36
N ARG A 93 14.91 -15.72 -0.60
CA ARG A 93 14.55 -15.39 0.78
C ARG A 93 13.44 -14.34 0.85
N PRO A 94 12.58 -14.37 1.89
CA PRO A 94 11.56 -13.33 2.10
C PRO A 94 12.17 -11.93 2.22
N VAL A 95 11.49 -10.93 1.66
CA VAL A 95 11.83 -9.53 1.91
C VAL A 95 11.48 -9.17 3.36
N SER A 96 12.50 -8.83 4.15
CA SER A 96 12.34 -8.48 5.56
C SER A 96 12.11 -6.97 5.77
N ALA A 97 11.68 -6.57 6.97
CA ALA A 97 11.61 -5.16 7.35
C ALA A 97 12.99 -4.46 7.34
N LEU A 98 14.06 -5.20 7.63
CA LEU A 98 15.43 -4.70 7.53
C LEU A 98 15.80 -4.40 6.08
N THR A 99 15.54 -5.35 5.17
CA THR A 99 15.77 -5.18 3.72
C THR A 99 15.00 -3.98 3.15
N MET A 100 13.75 -3.79 3.58
CA MET A 100 12.97 -2.60 3.20
C MET A 100 13.55 -1.30 3.75
N SER A 101 14.10 -1.33 4.97
CA SER A 101 14.76 -0.16 5.58
C SER A 101 16.03 0.21 4.83
N GLU A 102 16.82 -0.77 4.41
CA GLU A 102 18.00 -0.58 3.56
C GLU A 102 17.63 -0.03 2.18
N LEU A 103 16.56 -0.55 1.56
CA LEU A 103 16.02 0.00 0.31
C LEU A 103 15.67 1.48 0.47
N PHE A 104 14.94 1.85 1.53
CA PHE A 104 14.58 3.25 1.78
C PHE A 104 15.81 4.13 2.05
N ARG A 105 16.83 3.61 2.73
CA ARG A 105 18.10 4.32 2.94
C ARG A 105 18.81 4.60 1.61
N ARG A 106 18.86 3.61 0.71
CA ARG A 106 19.47 3.78 -0.62
C ARG A 106 18.68 4.77 -1.48
N ILE A 107 17.35 4.68 -1.50
CA ILE A 107 16.49 5.62 -2.21
C ILE A 107 16.71 7.04 -1.68
N ARG A 108 16.70 7.22 -0.34
CA ARG A 108 16.97 8.52 0.31
C ARG A 108 18.31 9.09 -0.13
N HIS A 109 19.35 8.27 -0.22
CA HIS A 109 20.67 8.72 -0.65
C HIS A 109 20.66 9.24 -2.10
N HIS A 110 19.89 8.60 -3.00
CA HIS A 110 19.79 9.05 -4.38
C HIS A 110 18.93 10.29 -4.59
N ILE A 111 17.84 10.45 -3.84
CA ILE A 111 16.86 11.54 -4.10
C ILE A 111 16.96 12.71 -3.12
N GLY A 112 17.81 12.61 -2.09
CA GLY A 112 18.06 13.70 -1.13
C GLY A 112 17.00 13.90 -0.04
N PHE A 113 15.89 13.14 -0.03
CA PHE A 113 14.85 13.27 1.00
C PHE A 113 14.41 11.94 1.63
N GLY A 114 13.92 12.02 2.88
CA GLY A 114 13.60 10.85 3.69
C GLY A 114 12.38 10.08 3.20
N VAL A 115 12.58 8.82 2.81
CA VAL A 115 11.55 7.83 2.47
C VAL A 115 11.38 6.87 3.64
N ARG A 116 10.13 6.64 4.08
CA ARG A 116 9.80 5.73 5.17
C ARG A 116 8.42 5.11 4.92
N ALA A 117 8.20 3.87 5.34
CA ALA A 117 6.94 3.15 5.11
C ALA A 117 5.69 3.93 5.56
N HIS A 118 5.75 4.58 6.74
CA HIS A 118 4.62 5.36 7.25
C HIS A 118 4.26 6.57 6.37
N LYS A 119 5.21 7.12 5.59
CA LYS A 119 4.93 8.20 4.66
C LYS A 119 4.07 7.73 3.49
N PHE A 120 4.30 6.52 2.98
CA PHE A 120 3.44 5.94 1.93
C PHE A 120 2.01 5.73 2.41
N ARG A 121 1.84 5.24 3.64
CA ARG A 121 0.52 5.15 4.28
C ARG A 121 -0.15 6.50 4.42
N HIS A 122 0.61 7.52 4.83
CA HIS A 122 0.09 8.88 4.92
C HIS A 122 -0.35 9.40 3.55
N THR A 123 0.49 9.24 2.52
CA THR A 123 0.17 9.62 1.15
C THR A 123 -1.08 8.92 0.65
N TYR A 124 -1.19 7.60 0.83
CA TYR A 124 -2.40 6.85 0.46
C TYR A 124 -3.65 7.41 1.15
N ALA A 125 -3.59 7.63 2.47
CA ALA A 125 -4.72 8.12 3.25
C ALA A 125 -5.16 9.52 2.81
N THR A 126 -4.20 10.43 2.64
CA THR A 126 -4.47 11.80 2.20
C THR A 126 -5.05 11.81 0.78
N GLU A 127 -4.43 11.09 -0.16
CA GLU A 127 -4.91 11.05 -1.54
C GLU A 127 -6.28 10.35 -1.65
N TYR A 128 -6.55 9.32 -0.85
CA TYR A 128 -7.86 8.68 -0.81
C TYR A 128 -8.97 9.68 -0.43
N LEU A 129 -8.75 10.49 0.63
CA LEU A 129 -9.72 11.52 1.03
C LEU A 129 -9.83 12.65 0.00
N ARG A 130 -8.70 13.12 -0.55
CA ARG A 130 -8.68 14.18 -1.59
C ARG A 130 -9.44 13.80 -2.86
N HIS A 131 -9.54 12.51 -3.17
CA HIS A 131 -10.37 12.00 -4.27
C HIS A 131 -11.82 11.71 -3.85
N GLY A 132 -12.29 12.28 -2.73
CA GLY A 132 -13.67 12.17 -2.25
C GLY A 132 -13.98 10.88 -1.50
N GLY A 133 -12.96 10.11 -1.12
CA GLY A 133 -13.12 8.85 -0.42
C GLY A 133 -13.72 9.02 0.98
N GLU A 134 -14.60 8.11 1.36
CA GLU A 134 -15.29 8.15 2.65
C GLU A 134 -14.39 7.76 3.84
N ILE A 135 -14.47 8.51 4.94
CA ILE A 135 -13.61 8.31 6.12
C ILE A 135 -13.75 6.94 6.77
N GLU A 136 -14.97 6.42 6.87
CA GLU A 136 -15.20 5.12 7.50
C GLU A 136 -14.61 3.98 6.66
N ARG A 137 -14.72 4.08 5.33
CA ARG A 137 -14.06 3.15 4.41
C ARG A 137 -12.54 3.21 4.56
N LEU A 138 -11.96 4.42 4.63
CA LEU A 138 -10.53 4.58 4.85
C LEU A 138 -10.08 3.98 6.18
N ARG A 139 -10.84 4.20 7.26
CA ARG A 139 -10.56 3.62 8.58
C ARG A 139 -10.50 2.09 8.52
N ARG A 140 -11.46 1.47 7.83
CA ARG A 140 -11.51 0.01 7.61
C ARG A 140 -10.34 -0.48 6.75
N ILE A 141 -10.03 0.19 5.65
CA ILE A 141 -8.90 -0.15 4.77
C ILE A 141 -7.57 -0.09 5.52
N LEU A 142 -7.37 0.95 6.33
CA LEU A 142 -6.16 1.11 7.14
C LEU A 142 -6.14 0.17 8.35
N GLY A 143 -7.27 -0.43 8.73
CA GLY A 143 -7.36 -1.23 9.96
C GLY A 143 -7.11 -0.39 11.21
N HIS A 144 -7.68 0.81 11.26
CA HIS A 144 -7.67 1.67 12.44
C HIS A 144 -8.83 1.30 13.37
N THR A 145 -8.52 1.05 14.64
CA THR A 145 -9.54 0.68 15.64
C THR A 145 -10.39 1.86 16.09
N THR A 146 -9.88 3.09 15.97
CA THR A 146 -10.56 4.31 16.39
C THR A 146 -10.57 5.37 15.28
N TYR A 147 -11.57 6.25 15.31
CA TYR A 147 -11.64 7.39 14.39
C TYR A 147 -10.51 8.39 14.60
N VAL A 148 -10.05 8.59 15.85
CA VAL A 148 -8.92 9.50 16.19
C VAL A 148 -7.70 9.26 15.30
N MET A 149 -7.40 7.99 14.97
CA MET A 149 -6.25 7.66 14.13
C MET A 149 -6.40 8.14 12.68
N VAL A 150 -7.61 8.15 12.13
CA VAL A 150 -7.92 8.58 10.74
C VAL A 150 -8.24 10.08 10.66
N MET A 151 -8.75 10.70 11.73
CA MET A 151 -9.00 12.15 11.81
C MET A 151 -7.76 12.99 11.48
N ARG A 152 -6.56 12.47 11.75
CA ARG A 152 -5.28 13.12 11.38
C ARG A 152 -5.12 13.40 9.89
N TYR A 153 -5.91 12.77 9.02
CA TYR A 153 -5.86 12.98 7.57
C TYR A 153 -6.92 13.97 7.06
N ILE A 154 -7.94 14.31 7.86
CA ILE A 154 -9.07 15.16 7.41
C ILE A 154 -8.65 16.59 7.19
N HIS A 155 -7.79 17.16 8.05
CA HIS A 155 -7.35 18.55 7.91
C HIS A 155 -6.56 18.82 6.60
N LEU A 156 -6.19 17.76 5.88
CA LEU A 156 -5.50 17.82 4.59
C LEU A 156 -6.47 17.77 3.40
N ASP A 157 -7.73 17.44 3.65
CA ASP A 157 -8.83 17.60 2.71
C ASP A 157 -9.36 19.04 2.81
N LYS A 158 -8.67 19.95 2.12
CA LYS A 158 -9.16 21.32 1.90
C LYS A 158 -9.86 21.40 0.55
N GLY A 159 -10.78 20.46 0.30
CA GLY A 159 -11.65 20.51 -0.87
C GLY A 159 -12.46 21.81 -0.91
N ASP A 160 -12.85 22.22 -2.10
CA ASP A 160 -13.74 23.37 -2.30
C ASP A 160 -15.12 23.02 -1.74
N LEU A 161 -15.45 23.58 -0.57
CA LEU A 161 -16.70 23.32 0.15
C LEU A 161 -17.93 23.67 -0.70
N ALA A 162 -17.84 24.68 -1.56
CA ALA A 162 -18.93 25.07 -2.45
C ALA A 162 -19.21 23.98 -3.49
N ARG A 163 -18.14 23.45 -4.11
CA ARG A 163 -18.24 22.35 -5.07
C ARG A 163 -18.81 21.07 -4.44
N ASP A 164 -18.46 20.77 -3.20
CA ASP A 164 -18.97 19.58 -2.53
C ASP A 164 -20.46 19.70 -2.22
N VAL A 165 -20.92 20.89 -1.80
CA VAL A 165 -22.34 21.21 -1.62
C VAL A 165 -23.08 21.09 -2.96
N ASP A 166 -22.59 21.69 -4.05
CA ASP A 166 -23.24 21.61 -5.37
C ASP A 166 -23.37 20.18 -5.89
N LEU A 167 -22.39 19.30 -5.61
CA LEU A 167 -22.39 17.92 -6.09
C LEU A 167 -23.21 16.95 -5.25
N ARG A 168 -23.40 17.25 -3.96
CA ARG A 168 -23.97 16.30 -2.98
C ARG A 168 -25.23 16.81 -2.30
N SER A 169 -25.55 18.10 -2.43
CA SER A 169 -26.83 18.65 -2.01
C SER A 169 -27.95 17.96 -2.77
N PRO A 170 -29.03 17.53 -2.10
CA PRO A 170 -30.22 17.05 -2.78
C PRO A 170 -31.01 18.19 -3.47
N PHE A 171 -30.55 19.44 -3.35
CA PHE A 171 -31.12 20.66 -3.92
C PHE A 171 -30.08 21.39 -4.76
#